data_AF-A0A6M3JFI4-F1
#
_entry.id   AF-A0A6M3JFI4-F1
#
_cell.length_a   1.000
_cell.length_b   1.000
_cell.length_c   1.000
_cell.angle_alpha   90.00
_cell.angle_beta   90.00
_cell.angle_gamma   90.00
#
_symmetry.space_group_name_H-M   'P 1'
#
loop_
_entity.id
_entity.type
_entity.pdbx_description
1 polymer ?
#
loop_
_entity_poly.entity_id
_entity_poly.type
_entity_poly.pdbx_seq_one_letter_code
_entity_poly.pdbx_strand_id
1 'polypeptide(L)'
;MILNEKKTYLKSDSVKTGDLLTIRGEGEWIASKKFSYPDGTPKQQFNIEVEHNLELKTMTLNGTNRNTLINAWGKDTKEWAGKDVKIELVKSLVAGKTVNVIIINPVG
;
A
#
# COMPACT_ATOMS: atom_id res chain seq x y z
N MET A 1 26.54 10.33 -7.58
CA MET A 1 25.42 11.19 -7.15
C MET A 1 24.19 10.30 -7.14
N ILE A 2 23.77 9.78 -5.98
CA ILE A 2 22.59 8.92 -5.90
C ILE A 2 21.38 9.86 -5.97
N LEU A 3 20.73 9.88 -7.12
CA LEU A 3 19.43 10.53 -7.29
C LEU A 3 18.48 9.85 -6.31
N ASN A 4 18.16 10.55 -5.24
CA ASN A 4 17.10 10.18 -4.32
C ASN A 4 15.79 10.34 -5.10
N GLU A 5 15.41 9.34 -5.90
CA GLU A 5 14.14 9.35 -6.62
C GLU A 5 13.04 9.55 -5.58
N LYS A 6 12.34 10.69 -5.68
CA LYS A 6 11.18 10.98 -4.84
C LYS A 6 10.10 9.98 -5.24
N LYS A 7 10.05 8.84 -4.55
CA LYS A 7 8.91 7.90 -4.64
C LYS A 7 7.65 8.66 -4.24
N THR A 8 6.71 8.79 -5.18
CA THR A 8 5.42 9.44 -4.94
C THR A 8 4.50 8.43 -4.26
N TYR A 9 4.19 8.67 -2.99
CA TYR A 9 3.30 7.78 -2.24
C TYR A 9 1.83 8.07 -2.52
N LEU A 10 1.04 7.02 -2.65
CA LEU A 10 -0.43 7.11 -2.72
C LEU A 10 -0.97 7.64 -1.39
N LYS A 11 -1.76 8.71 -1.43
CA LYS A 11 -2.36 9.33 -0.25
C LYS A 11 -3.87 9.09 -0.25
N SER A 12 -4.46 8.98 0.94
CA SER A 12 -5.91 8.88 1.11
C SER A 12 -6.66 10.04 0.46
N ASP A 13 -6.06 11.23 0.45
CA ASP A 13 -6.70 12.46 -0.05
C ASP A 13 -6.64 12.57 -1.58
N SER A 14 -5.85 11.72 -2.25
CA SER A 14 -5.74 11.69 -3.71
C SER A 14 -6.55 10.58 -4.37
N VAL A 15 -7.32 9.83 -3.59
CA VAL A 15 -8.12 8.69 -4.06
C VAL A 15 -9.55 8.83 -3.55
N LYS A 16 -10.48 8.13 -4.18
CA LYS A 16 -11.87 8.01 -3.70
C LYS A 16 -12.29 6.55 -3.65
N THR A 17 -13.27 6.25 -2.80
CA THR A 17 -13.92 4.93 -2.80
C THR A 17 -14.45 4.63 -4.19
N GLY A 18 -14.12 3.44 -4.69
CA GLY A 18 -14.50 2.98 -6.01
C GLY A 18 -13.44 3.14 -7.08
N ASP A 19 -12.36 3.88 -6.82
CA ASP A 19 -11.22 3.96 -7.73
C ASP A 19 -10.58 2.58 -7.96
N LEU A 20 -10.06 2.38 -9.17
CA LEU A 20 -9.28 1.21 -9.53
C LEU A 20 -7.79 1.52 -9.45
N LEU A 21 -7.02 0.58 -8.93
CA LEU A 21 -5.58 0.55 -8.94
C LEU A 21 -5.11 -0.72 -9.62
N THR A 22 -4.12 -0.61 -10.50
CA THR A 22 -3.43 -1.78 -11.06
C THR A 22 -2.12 -1.96 -10.32
N ILE A 23 -1.88 -3.15 -9.78
CA ILE A 23 -0.59 -3.47 -9.14
C ILE A 23 0.46 -3.65 -10.23
N ARG A 24 1.59 -2.94 -10.16
CA ARG A 24 2.65 -2.98 -11.19
C ARG A 24 3.91 -3.72 -10.76
N GLY A 25 4.08 -4.01 -9.47
CA GLY A 25 5.26 -4.71 -8.97
C GLY A 25 4.99 -5.67 -7.82
N GLU A 26 5.94 -6.58 -7.60
CA GLU A 26 5.93 -7.60 -6.54
C GLU A 26 6.13 -7.03 -5.12
N GLY A 27 6.49 -5.76 -5.03
CA GLY A 27 6.70 -5.05 -3.77
C GLY A 27 8.04 -5.32 -3.09
N GLU A 28 8.34 -4.52 -2.08
CA GLU A 28 9.59 -4.56 -1.33
C GLU A 28 9.34 -4.32 0.16
N TRP A 29 10.11 -5.00 1.00
CA TRP A 29 10.17 -4.72 2.43
C TRP A 29 11.18 -3.61 2.68
N ILE A 30 10.70 -2.50 3.24
CA ILE A 30 11.53 -1.35 3.59
C ILE A 30 11.46 -1.03 5.08
N ALA A 31 12.54 -0.47 5.62
CA ALA A 31 12.54 0.05 6.98
C ALA A 31 11.66 1.30 7.08
N SER A 32 10.73 1.31 8.05
CA SER A 32 9.87 2.46 8.29
C SER A 32 10.67 3.61 8.88
N LYS A 33 10.54 4.79 8.29
CA LYS A 33 11.11 6.03 8.85
C LYS A 33 10.29 6.60 10.03
N LYS A 34 9.04 6.16 10.18
CA LYS A 34 8.07 6.76 11.11
C LYS A 34 7.80 5.89 12.35
N PHE A 35 7.99 4.59 12.23
CA PHE A 35 7.69 3.64 13.30
C PHE A 35 8.92 2.82 13.64
N SER A 36 9.34 2.90 14.89
CA SER A 36 10.38 2.07 15.49
C SER A 36 9.82 1.27 16.67
N TYR A 37 10.47 0.17 16.99
CA TYR A 37 10.28 -0.55 18.25
C TYR A 37 10.88 0.27 19.41
N PRO A 38 10.52 -0.05 20.67
CA PRO A 38 11.07 0.64 21.85
C PRO A 38 12.60 0.58 21.96
N ASP A 39 13.22 -0.42 21.34
CA ASP A 39 14.68 -0.60 21.25
C ASP A 39 15.35 0.28 20.16
N GLY A 40 14.57 1.09 19.43
CA GLY A 40 15.04 1.93 18.34
C GLY A 40 15.08 1.26 16.97
N THR A 41 14.83 -0.06 16.88
CA THR A 41 14.83 -0.79 15.61
C THR A 41 13.66 -0.34 14.73
N PRO A 42 13.86 0.08 13.47
CA PRO A 42 12.77 0.44 12.57
C PRO A 42 11.82 -0.74 12.30
N LYS A 43 10.52 -0.49 12.35
CA LYS A 43 9.53 -1.50 11.92
C LYS A 43 9.61 -1.66 10.40
N GLN A 44 9.46 -2.88 9.91
CA GLN A 44 9.40 -3.12 8.47
C GLN A 44 8.00 -2.78 7.92
N GLN A 45 7.98 -2.20 6.73
CA GLN A 45 6.79 -1.88 5.96
C GLN A 45 6.90 -2.55 4.59
N PHE A 46 5.79 -3.07 4.09
CA PHE A 46 5.74 -3.66 2.77
C PHE A 46 5.14 -2.67 1.80
N ASN A 47 5.91 -2.27 0.79
CA ASN A 47 5.50 -1.32 -0.22
C ASN A 47 5.28 -2.04 -1.54
N ILE A 48 4.23 -1.67 -2.27
CA ILE A 48 4.00 -2.10 -3.64
C ILE A 48 3.94 -0.88 -4.56
N GLU A 49 4.24 -1.09 -5.84
CA GLU A 49 3.98 -0.10 -6.87
C GLU A 49 2.59 -0.32 -7.45
N VAL A 50 1.81 0.74 -7.54
CA VAL A 50 0.46 0.75 -8.08
C VAL A 50 0.32 1.87 -9.10
N GLU A 51 -0.43 1.61 -10.15
CA GLU A 51 -0.84 2.63 -11.11
C GLU A 51 -2.23 3.15 -10.72
N HIS A 52 -2.34 4.47 -10.61
CA HIS A 52 -3.61 5.17 -10.37
C HIS A 52 -3.72 6.33 -11.34
N ASN A 53 -4.77 6.37 -12.16
CA ASN A 53 -4.96 7.42 -13.18
C ASN A 53 -3.72 7.63 -14.08
N LEU A 54 -3.11 6.54 -14.56
CA LEU A 54 -1.90 6.54 -15.39
C LEU A 54 -0.62 7.06 -14.70
N GLU A 55 -0.65 7.26 -13.38
CA GLU A 55 0.53 7.62 -12.60
C GLU A 55 0.98 6.45 -11.72
N LEU A 56 2.28 6.13 -11.77
CA LEU A 56 2.89 5.18 -10.85
C LEU A 56 3.08 5.80 -9.48
N LYS A 57 2.61 5.09 -8.45
CA LYS A 57 2.67 5.50 -7.05
C LYS A 57 3.10 4.33 -6.19
N THR A 58 3.77 4.63 -5.09
CA THR A 58 4.08 3.65 -4.06
C THR A 58 2.95 3.59 -3.03
N MET A 59 2.46 2.40 -2.73
CA MET A 59 1.48 2.17 -1.67
C MET A 59 2.09 1.29 -0.59
N THR A 60 2.06 1.75 0.66
CA THR A 60 2.40 0.91 1.82
C THR A 60 1.20 0.05 2.18
N LEU A 61 1.36 -1.28 2.15
CA LEU A 61 0.31 -2.20 2.57
C LEU A 61 0.27 -2.31 4.10
N ASN A 62 -0.91 -2.02 4.66
CA ASN A 62 -1.22 -2.42 6.02
C ASN A 62 -1.50 -3.94 6.09
N GLY A 63 -1.58 -4.48 7.30
CA GLY A 63 -1.80 -5.92 7.50
C GLY A 63 -3.09 -6.43 6.86
N THR A 64 -4.18 -5.66 6.94
CA THR A 64 -5.47 -6.00 6.33
C THR A 64 -5.35 -6.15 4.83
N ASN A 65 -4.83 -5.13 4.15
CA ASN A 65 -4.67 -5.12 2.69
C ASN A 65 -3.78 -6.27 2.23
N ARG A 66 -2.65 -6.50 2.91
CA ARG A 66 -1.76 -7.62 2.57
C ARG A 66 -2.46 -8.96 2.71
N ASN A 67 -3.21 -9.18 3.79
CA ASN A 67 -3.97 -10.41 3.97
C ASN A 67 -5.07 -10.56 2.91
N THR A 68 -5.73 -9.48 2.50
CA THR A 68 -6.71 -9.51 1.42
C THR A 68 -6.09 -9.99 0.10
N LEU A 69 -4.91 -9.46 -0.28
CA LEU A 69 -4.22 -9.91 -1.50
C LEU A 69 -3.74 -11.37 -1.39
N ILE A 70 -3.22 -11.76 -0.22
CA ILE A 70 -2.83 -13.15 0.04
C ILE A 70 -4.01 -14.10 -0.13
N ASN A 71 -5.18 -13.73 0.38
CA ASN A 71 -6.38 -14.57 0.29
C ASN A 71 -6.89 -14.68 -1.16
N ALA A 72 -6.69 -13.67 -1.99
CA ALA A 72 -7.17 -13.66 -3.36
C ALA A 72 -6.20 -14.35 -4.34
N TRP A 73 -4.89 -14.11 -4.22
CA TRP A 73 -3.89 -14.54 -5.21
C TRP A 73 -2.71 -15.30 -4.62
N GLY A 74 -2.75 -15.63 -3.32
CA GLY A 74 -1.71 -16.40 -2.65
C GLY A 74 -0.56 -15.55 -2.11
N LYS A 75 0.41 -16.22 -1.49
CA LYS A 75 1.53 -15.58 -0.80
C LYS A 75 2.66 -15.12 -1.72
N ASP A 76 2.69 -15.61 -2.96
CA ASP A 76 3.69 -15.19 -3.93
C ASP A 76 3.28 -13.84 -4.52
N THR A 77 4.04 -12.80 -4.16
CA THR A 77 3.70 -11.42 -4.53
C THR A 77 3.92 -11.13 -6.01
N LYS A 78 4.63 -12.01 -6.73
CA LYS A 78 4.77 -11.95 -8.19
C LYS A 78 3.44 -12.11 -8.90
N GLU A 79 2.56 -12.96 -8.35
CA GLU A 79 1.23 -13.25 -8.90
C GLU A 79 0.27 -12.06 -8.75
N TRP A 80 0.64 -11.05 -7.96
CA TRP A 80 -0.17 -9.85 -7.74
C TRP A 80 0.04 -8.82 -8.85
N ALA A 81 1.17 -8.88 -9.57
CA ALA A 81 1.47 -7.93 -10.63
C ALA A 81 0.47 -8.06 -11.80
N GLY A 82 0.04 -6.91 -12.32
CA GLY A 82 -0.98 -6.81 -13.36
C GLY A 82 -2.41 -7.03 -12.86
N LYS A 83 -2.64 -7.27 -11.57
CA LYS A 83 -3.97 -7.43 -11.01
C LYS A 83 -4.56 -6.09 -10.59
N ASP A 84 -5.88 -5.98 -10.73
CA ASP A 84 -6.62 -4.80 -10.34
C ASP A 84 -7.23 -4.95 -8.95
N VAL A 85 -7.22 -3.85 -8.21
CA VAL A 85 -7.89 -3.72 -6.91
C VAL A 85 -8.75 -2.46 -6.89
N LYS A 86 -9.88 -2.54 -6.21
CA LYS A 86 -10.78 -1.41 -5.96
C LYS A 86 -10.51 -0.81 -4.59
N ILE A 87 -10.43 0.51 -4.53
CA ILE A 87 -10.23 1.26 -3.30
C ILE A 87 -11.55 1.38 -2.53
N GLU A 88 -11.45 1.23 -1.23
CA GLU A 88 -12.45 1.65 -0.26
C GLU A 88 -11.81 2.51 0.83
N LEU A 89 -12.33 3.73 1.02
CA LEU A 89 -11.89 4.61 2.10
C LEU A 89 -12.75 4.38 3.35
N VAL A 90 -12.10 3.91 4.41
CA VAL A 90 -12.75 3.64 5.71
C VAL A 90 -12.17 4.58 6.75
N LYS A 91 -13.04 5.20 7.57
CA LYS A 91 -12.59 5.97 8.75
C LYS A 91 -12.18 5.00 9.85
N SER A 92 -10.93 5.04 10.28
CA SER A 92 -10.41 4.21 11.36
C SER A 92 -9.62 5.03 12.37
N LEU A 93 -9.66 4.60 13.63
CA LEU A 93 -8.81 5.15 14.67
C LEU A 93 -7.39 4.59 14.51
N VAL A 94 -6.41 5.47 14.29
CA VAL A 94 -4.99 5.11 14.19
C VAL A 94 -4.21 6.01 15.15
N ALA A 95 -3.58 5.40 16.16
CA ALA A 95 -2.83 6.11 17.21
C ALA A 95 -3.65 7.26 17.86
N GLY A 96 -4.91 7.00 18.18
CA GLY A 96 -5.80 7.96 18.84
C GLY A 96 -6.38 9.05 17.94
N LYS A 97 -6.10 9.02 16.62
CA LYS A 97 -6.69 9.96 15.64
C LYS A 97 -7.56 9.23 14.63
N THR A 98 -8.73 9.76 14.35
CA THR A 98 -9.59 9.25 13.27
C THR A 98 -9.03 9.72 11.93
N VAL A 99 -8.62 8.78 11.09
CA VAL A 99 -8.05 9.04 9.77
C VAL A 99 -8.73 8.19 8.71
N ASN A 100 -8.70 8.64 7.46
CA ASN A 100 -9.11 7.81 6.33
C ASN A 100 -8.01 6.78 6.05
N VAL A 101 -8.39 5.51 6.04
CA VAL A 101 -7.52 4.38 5.72
C VAL A 101 -7.95 3.81 4.39
N ILE A 102 -6.97 3.58 3.51
CA ILE A 102 -7.18 2.92 2.22
C ILE A 102 -7.27 1.42 2.48
N ILE A 103 -8.43 0.84 2.18
CA ILE A 103 -8.64 -0.60 2.05
C ILE A 103 -8.68 -0.94 0.56
N ILE A 104 -8.11 -2.08 0.18
CA ILE A 104 -8.11 -2.57 -1.20
C ILE A 104 -8.86 -3.89 -1.29
N ASN A 105 -9.67 -4.01 -2.33
CA ASN A 105 -10.48 -5.20 -2.61
C ASN A 105 -10.13 -5.72 -4.01
N PRO A 106 -9.59 -6.94 -4.15
CA PRO A 106 -9.31 -7.59 -5.43
C PRO A 106 -10.51 -7.54 -6.37
N VAL A 107 -10.24 -7.20 -7.63
CA VAL A 107 -11.21 -7.32 -8.72
C VAL A 107 -10.96 -8.66 -9.40
N GLY A 108 -12.02 -9.47 -9.52
CA GLY A 108 -11.98 -10.80 -10.13
C GLY A 108 -11.96 -10.77 -11.65
#